data_AF-A0A1R1BXK9-F1
#
_entry.id   AF-A0A1R1BXK9-F1
#
_cell.length_a   1.000
_cell.length_b   1.000
_cell.length_c   1.000
_cell.angle_alpha   90.00
_cell.angle_beta   90.00
_cell.angle_gamma   90.00
#
_symmetry.space_group_name_H-M   'P 1'
#
loop_
_entity.id
_entity.type
_entity.pdbx_description
1 polymer ?
#
loop_
_entity_poly.entity_id
_entity_poly.type
_entity_poly.pdbx_seq_one_letter_code
_entity_poly.pdbx_strand_id
1 'polypeptide(L)'
;MRKKASKINSNKEKKIVTSSKGPGRNKNKTDEDLKQIALDVKNKYNGRRLTYLFLESETGIGRQIWSRRMAETIKELNSPPPRQIELMDSDEVYFPNIQHLFDVYGNNPKKIIQELQCVQDTFYELYDKYTFYKREMDKMKDYKTELESKINKLSEANYYKQRYYSIVVSSTFPHLRTELGITDNLLAFDKNIKQNTSLTNLDVFFMNNENEAAVTSEPLSKKRENNLSILKKLAPDVLGSDDTLDE
;
A
#
# COMPACT_ATOMS: atom_id res chain seq x y z
N MET A 1 -19.94 -65.44 -64.96
CA MET A 1 -18.96 -64.40 -65.37
C MET A 1 -17.82 -64.40 -64.36
N ARG A 2 -16.68 -65.06 -64.63
CA ARG A 2 -15.42 -64.55 -65.22
C ARG A 2 -14.78 -63.38 -64.46
N LYS A 3 -13.49 -63.60 -64.12
CA LYS A 3 -12.38 -62.69 -63.75
C LYS A 3 -12.14 -62.48 -62.26
N LYS A 4 -10.92 -62.42 -61.74
CA LYS A 4 -9.55 -62.84 -62.15
C LYS A 4 -8.71 -62.61 -60.88
N ALA A 5 -7.66 -63.40 -60.72
CA ALA A 5 -6.62 -63.22 -59.71
C ALA A 5 -5.85 -61.89 -59.84
N SER A 6 -5.20 -61.45 -58.75
CA SER A 6 -3.93 -60.73 -58.79
C SER A 6 -3.26 -60.73 -57.40
N LYS A 7 -2.15 -61.47 -57.29
CA LYS A 7 -1.09 -61.30 -56.30
C LYS A 7 -0.31 -60.03 -56.64
N ILE A 8 0.08 -59.22 -55.65
CA ILE A 8 1.43 -58.64 -55.62
C ILE A 8 1.98 -58.72 -54.19
N ASN A 9 3.23 -59.14 -54.15
CA ASN A 9 4.10 -59.47 -53.05
C ASN A 9 5.19 -58.38 -52.99
N SER A 10 5.57 -57.89 -51.82
CA SER A 10 6.95 -57.44 -51.50
C SER A 10 6.98 -57.11 -50.00
N ASN A 11 7.46 -57.99 -49.13
CA ASN A 11 8.87 -58.28 -48.88
C ASN A 11 9.67 -57.00 -48.59
N LYS A 12 9.90 -56.71 -47.31
CA LYS A 12 11.20 -56.22 -46.85
C LYS A 12 11.45 -56.64 -45.40
N GLU A 13 12.59 -57.30 -45.27
CA GLU A 13 13.06 -58.10 -44.18
C GLU A 13 13.38 -57.30 -42.91
N LYS A 14 13.28 -58.05 -41.80
CA LYS A 14 13.90 -57.80 -40.50
C LYS A 14 15.38 -57.41 -40.65
N LYS A 15 15.88 -56.53 -39.77
CA LYS A 15 17.23 -56.66 -39.22
C LYS A 15 17.30 -56.10 -37.80
N ILE A 16 17.13 -57.01 -36.84
CA ILE A 16 17.81 -56.92 -35.55
C ILE A 16 19.27 -57.21 -35.85
N VAL A 17 20.16 -56.24 -35.60
CA VAL A 17 21.60 -56.46 -35.58
C VAL A 17 22.14 -55.93 -34.26
N THR A 18 22.45 -56.87 -33.39
CA THR A 18 23.48 -56.74 -32.35
C THR A 18 24.84 -56.51 -33.02
N SER A 19 25.58 -55.49 -32.62
CA SER A 19 27.03 -55.34 -32.91
C SER A 19 27.66 -54.57 -31.74
N SER A 20 28.29 -55.28 -30.79
CA SER A 20 29.73 -55.56 -30.71
C SER A 20 30.61 -54.35 -30.38
N LYS A 21 31.39 -54.49 -29.29
CA LYS A 21 32.40 -53.53 -28.80
C LYS A 21 33.64 -53.55 -29.72
N GLY A 22 34.11 -52.37 -30.10
CA GLY A 22 35.39 -52.07 -30.77
C GLY A 22 35.34 -50.65 -31.36
N PRO A 23 36.34 -49.76 -31.14
CA PRO A 23 36.14 -48.31 -31.02
C PRO A 23 36.03 -47.61 -32.39
N GLY A 24 34.87 -47.77 -33.02
CA GLY A 24 34.49 -47.07 -34.24
C GLY A 24 33.96 -45.67 -33.92
N ARG A 25 34.73 -44.66 -34.33
CA ARG A 25 34.34 -43.27 -34.64
C ARG A 25 32.82 -43.05 -34.63
N ASN A 26 32.33 -42.52 -33.50
CA ASN A 26 30.94 -42.11 -33.33
C ASN A 26 30.54 -41.23 -34.51
N LYS A 27 29.41 -41.54 -35.17
CA LYS A 27 28.83 -40.71 -36.23
C LYS A 27 28.81 -39.26 -35.72
N ASN A 28 29.52 -38.37 -36.40
CA ASN A 28 29.70 -36.99 -35.98
C ASN A 28 28.33 -36.30 -35.97
N LYS A 29 27.65 -36.25 -34.82
CA LYS A 29 26.48 -35.37 -34.65
C LYS A 29 26.94 -33.94 -34.90
N THR A 30 26.15 -33.19 -35.67
CA THR A 30 26.43 -31.78 -35.96
C THR A 30 26.25 -30.98 -34.68
N ASP A 31 26.88 -29.80 -34.60
CA ASP A 31 26.70 -28.92 -33.44
C ASP A 31 25.23 -28.50 -33.26
N GLU A 32 24.49 -28.34 -34.36
CA GLU A 32 23.05 -28.05 -34.34
C GLU A 32 22.23 -29.20 -33.75
N ASP A 33 22.54 -30.44 -34.12
CA ASP A 33 21.88 -31.63 -33.55
C ASP A 33 22.11 -31.71 -32.04
N LEU A 34 23.31 -31.38 -31.57
CA LEU A 34 23.64 -31.36 -30.15
C LEU A 34 22.88 -30.26 -29.41
N LYS A 35 22.69 -29.07 -30.02
CA LYS A 35 21.89 -27.99 -29.45
C LYS A 35 20.42 -28.40 -29.29
N GLN A 36 19.83 -29.00 -30.32
CA GLN A 36 18.44 -29.47 -30.27
C GLN A 36 18.25 -30.54 -29.19
N ILE A 37 19.16 -31.51 -29.11
CA ILE A 37 19.12 -32.55 -28.07
C ILE A 37 19.24 -31.95 -26.67
N ALA A 38 20.13 -30.97 -26.46
CA ALA A 38 20.28 -30.32 -25.16
C ALA A 38 19.02 -29.53 -24.76
N LEU A 39 18.37 -28.88 -25.73
CA LEU A 39 17.11 -28.15 -25.53
C LEU A 39 15.95 -29.10 -25.19
N ASP A 40 15.84 -30.22 -25.91
CA ASP A 40 14.85 -31.26 -25.62
C ASP A 40 15.01 -31.86 -24.22
N VAL A 41 16.25 -32.15 -23.80
CA VAL A 41 16.52 -32.66 -22.45
C VAL A 41 16.18 -31.61 -21.39
N LYS A 42 16.49 -30.32 -21.63
CA LYS A 42 16.11 -29.24 -20.71
C LYS A 42 14.59 -29.17 -20.52
N ASN A 43 13.85 -29.23 -21.63
CA ASN A 43 12.39 -29.13 -21.64
C ASN A 43 11.72 -30.35 -21.01
N LYS A 44 12.34 -31.54 -21.12
CA LYS A 44 11.83 -32.76 -20.46
C LYS A 44 11.94 -32.72 -18.93
N TYR A 45 12.97 -32.07 -18.40
CA TYR A 45 13.30 -32.11 -16.97
C TYR A 45 13.18 -30.75 -16.25
N ASN A 46 12.39 -29.82 -16.82
CA ASN A 46 11.91 -28.55 -16.26
C ASN A 46 12.60 -28.08 -14.97
N GLY A 47 13.60 -27.20 -15.11
CA GLY A 47 14.24 -26.52 -13.97
C GLY A 47 15.46 -27.24 -13.39
N ARG A 48 15.75 -28.48 -13.79
CA ARG A 48 17.01 -29.14 -13.39
C ARG A 48 18.19 -28.59 -14.20
N ARG A 49 19.25 -28.17 -13.49
CA ARG A 49 20.49 -27.72 -14.11
C ARG A 49 21.09 -28.82 -15.00
N LEU A 50 21.30 -28.52 -16.28
CA LEU A 50 21.98 -29.38 -17.23
C LEU A 50 23.45 -29.49 -16.84
N THR A 51 23.84 -30.64 -16.31
CA THR A 51 25.26 -30.99 -16.09
C THR A 51 25.71 -31.96 -17.18
N TYR A 52 27.00 -31.97 -17.50
CA TYR A 52 27.53 -32.85 -18.54
C TYR A 52 27.32 -34.34 -18.24
N LEU A 53 27.38 -34.72 -16.96
CA LEU A 53 27.08 -36.08 -16.50
C LEU A 53 25.60 -36.44 -16.71
N PHE A 54 24.70 -35.49 -16.46
CA PHE A 54 23.26 -35.69 -16.67
C PHE A 54 22.92 -35.82 -18.15
N LEU A 55 23.54 -35.01 -19.01
CA LEU A 55 23.39 -35.15 -20.45
C LEU A 55 23.95 -36.49 -20.96
N GLU A 56 25.06 -36.97 -20.40
CA GLU A 56 25.61 -38.28 -20.75
C GLU A 56 24.67 -39.43 -20.34
N SER A 57 24.08 -39.38 -19.14
CA SER A 57 23.12 -40.40 -18.70
C SER A 57 21.85 -40.44 -19.55
N GLU A 58 21.34 -39.28 -19.97
CA GLU A 58 20.09 -39.18 -20.73
C GLU A 58 20.26 -39.43 -22.23
N THR A 59 21.40 -39.04 -22.82
CA THR A 59 21.58 -39.04 -24.28
C THR A 59 22.55 -40.10 -24.78
N GLY A 60 23.31 -40.73 -23.88
CA GLY A 60 24.40 -41.66 -24.22
C GLY A 60 25.58 -41.01 -24.94
N ILE A 61 25.61 -39.67 -25.05
CA ILE A 61 26.72 -38.91 -25.64
C ILE A 61 27.72 -38.58 -24.54
N GLY A 62 28.99 -38.95 -24.74
CA GLY A 62 30.02 -38.79 -23.73
C GLY A 62 30.20 -37.35 -23.26
N ARG A 63 30.43 -37.14 -21.95
CA ARG A 63 30.61 -35.81 -21.33
C ARG A 63 31.62 -34.90 -22.02
N GLN A 64 32.67 -35.48 -22.62
CA GLN A 64 33.73 -34.73 -23.30
C GLN A 64 33.22 -34.04 -24.57
N ILE A 65 32.23 -34.60 -25.24
CA ILE A 65 31.61 -34.01 -26.43
C ILE A 65 30.81 -32.78 -26.01
N TRP A 66 30.00 -32.91 -24.96
CA TRP A 66 29.23 -31.79 -24.38
C TRP A 66 30.13 -30.67 -23.86
N SER A 67 31.16 -31.02 -23.10
CA SER A 67 32.10 -30.03 -22.54
C SER A 67 32.95 -29.34 -23.60
N ARG A 68 33.33 -30.02 -24.69
CA ARG A 68 34.18 -29.39 -25.73
C ARG A 68 33.39 -28.59 -26.76
N ARG A 69 32.20 -29.04 -27.14
CA ARG A 69 31.45 -28.45 -28.27
C ARG A 69 30.30 -27.57 -27.79
N MET A 70 29.73 -27.85 -26.63
CA MET A 70 28.47 -27.26 -26.15
C MET A 70 28.61 -26.61 -24.76
N ALA A 71 29.82 -26.21 -24.35
CA ALA A 71 30.01 -25.59 -23.04
C ALA A 71 29.24 -24.27 -22.91
N GLU A 72 29.30 -23.42 -23.93
CA GLU A 72 28.65 -22.11 -23.94
C GLU A 72 27.13 -22.25 -24.03
N THR A 73 26.64 -23.12 -24.91
CA THR A 73 25.20 -23.38 -25.07
C THR A 73 24.60 -23.99 -23.80
N ILE A 74 25.29 -24.91 -23.13
CA ILE A 74 24.83 -25.48 -21.85
C ILE A 74 24.88 -24.41 -20.74
N LYS A 75 25.84 -23.49 -20.78
CA LYS A 75 25.90 -22.37 -19.83
C LYS A 75 24.73 -21.41 -20.04
N GLU A 76 24.44 -21.03 -21.29
CA GLU A 76 23.30 -20.22 -21.68
C GLU A 76 21.97 -20.88 -21.33
N LEU A 77 21.83 -22.17 -21.65
CA LEU A 77 20.68 -22.98 -21.27
C LEU A 77 20.56 -23.17 -19.76
N ASN A 78 21.61 -23.00 -18.96
CA ASN A 78 21.48 -23.03 -17.51
C ASN A 78 21.21 -21.65 -16.90
N SER A 79 21.43 -20.58 -17.64
CA SER A 79 21.08 -19.24 -17.21
C SER A 79 19.55 -19.08 -17.22
N PRO A 80 18.96 -18.46 -16.19
CA PRO A 80 17.55 -18.08 -16.26
C PRO A 80 17.36 -17.15 -17.47
N PRO A 81 16.27 -17.30 -18.25
CA PRO A 81 15.99 -16.36 -19.33
C PRO A 81 15.96 -14.94 -18.76
N PRO A 82 16.62 -13.96 -19.41
CA PRO A 82 16.58 -12.59 -18.94
C PRO A 82 15.12 -12.15 -18.91
N ARG A 83 14.63 -11.79 -17.71
CA ARG A 83 13.35 -11.08 -17.60
C ARG A 83 13.56 -9.72 -18.22
N GLN A 84 12.61 -9.28 -19.06
CA GLN A 84 12.60 -7.94 -19.61
C GLN A 84 12.25 -6.86 -18.56
N ILE A 85 11.89 -7.28 -17.35
CA ILE A 85 11.52 -6.42 -16.23
C ILE A 85 12.52 -6.71 -15.11
N GLU A 86 13.26 -5.68 -14.71
CA GLU A 86 14.12 -5.73 -13.52
C GLU A 86 13.22 -5.91 -12.29
N LEU A 87 13.49 -6.95 -11.50
CA LEU A 87 12.83 -7.11 -10.20
C LEU A 87 13.31 -5.97 -9.30
N MET A 88 12.41 -5.04 -9.00
CA MET A 88 12.60 -4.16 -7.85
C MET A 88 12.25 -4.96 -6.60
N ASP A 89 12.91 -4.70 -5.47
CA ASP A 89 12.62 -5.36 -4.18
C ASP A 89 11.15 -5.20 -3.71
N SER A 90 10.35 -4.40 -4.43
CA SER A 90 8.91 -4.19 -4.26
C SER A 90 8.01 -5.13 -5.07
N ASP A 91 8.55 -6.02 -5.90
CA ASP A 91 7.76 -6.88 -6.77
C ASP A 91 7.17 -8.08 -6.01
N GLU A 92 6.22 -7.80 -5.11
CA GLU A 92 5.34 -8.79 -4.48
C GLU A 92 4.36 -9.42 -5.50
N VAL A 93 4.21 -8.79 -6.68
CA VAL A 93 3.25 -9.22 -7.70
C VAL A 93 3.94 -10.10 -8.74
N TYR A 94 3.57 -11.38 -8.74
CA TYR A 94 4.04 -12.34 -9.74
C TYR A 94 3.39 -12.06 -11.10
N PHE A 95 4.17 -11.50 -12.03
CA PHE A 95 3.80 -11.43 -13.44
C PHE A 95 4.53 -12.54 -14.21
N PRO A 96 3.81 -13.54 -14.78
CA PRO A 96 4.43 -14.55 -15.60
C PRO A 96 4.96 -13.93 -16.88
N ASN A 97 6.17 -14.33 -17.28
CA ASN A 97 6.72 -13.96 -18.57
C ASN A 97 5.94 -14.70 -19.66
N ILE A 98 5.18 -13.93 -20.47
CA ILE A 98 4.30 -14.47 -21.51
C ILE A 98 5.10 -15.31 -22.51
N GLN A 99 6.28 -14.87 -22.93
CA GLN A 99 7.13 -15.61 -23.87
C GLN A 99 7.51 -16.99 -23.28
N HIS A 100 7.95 -16.98 -22.02
CA HIS A 100 8.32 -18.20 -21.29
C HIS A 100 7.12 -19.15 -21.11
N LEU A 101 5.93 -18.60 -20.90
CA LEU A 101 4.69 -19.36 -20.78
C LEU A 101 4.42 -20.19 -22.04
N PHE A 102 4.55 -19.56 -23.22
CA PHE A 102 4.35 -20.23 -24.50
C PHE A 102 5.50 -21.20 -24.83
N ASP A 103 6.74 -20.89 -24.44
CA ASP A 103 7.88 -21.80 -24.64
C ASP A 103 7.75 -23.10 -23.82
N VAL A 104 7.27 -23.01 -22.57
CA VAL A 104 7.17 -24.16 -21.66
C VAL A 104 5.85 -24.92 -21.83
N TYR A 105 4.75 -24.21 -22.03
CA TYR A 105 3.40 -24.78 -22.06
C TYR A 105 2.73 -24.72 -23.43
N GLY A 106 3.43 -24.31 -24.51
CA GLY A 106 2.88 -24.20 -25.86
C GLY A 106 2.20 -25.48 -26.37
N ASN A 107 2.69 -26.65 -25.94
CA ASN A 107 2.10 -27.94 -26.29
C ASN A 107 0.88 -28.32 -25.43
N ASN A 108 0.53 -27.53 -24.41
CA ASN A 108 -0.60 -27.77 -23.51
C ASN A 108 -1.41 -26.49 -23.26
N PRO A 109 -2.42 -26.20 -24.11
CA PRO A 109 -3.19 -24.97 -24.03
C PRO A 109 -3.97 -24.82 -22.72
N LYS A 110 -4.32 -25.93 -22.05
CA LYS A 110 -5.04 -25.89 -20.77
C LYS A 110 -4.21 -25.23 -19.65
N LYS A 111 -2.90 -25.49 -19.63
CA LYS A 111 -2.01 -24.89 -18.62
C LYS A 111 -1.77 -23.40 -18.88
N ILE A 112 -1.69 -23.00 -20.15
CA ILE A 112 -1.61 -21.59 -20.53
C ILE A 112 -2.86 -20.83 -20.04
N ILE A 113 -4.04 -21.40 -20.26
CA ILE A 113 -5.30 -20.80 -19.79
C ILE A 113 -5.30 -20.65 -18.27
N GLN A 114 -4.86 -21.67 -17.53
CA GLN A 114 -4.81 -21.63 -16.07
C GLN A 114 -3.86 -20.54 -15.54
N GLU A 115 -2.68 -20.40 -16.14
CA GLU A 115 -1.70 -19.38 -15.75
C GLU A 115 -2.22 -17.97 -16.09
N LEU A 116 -2.88 -17.81 -17.25
CA LEU A 116 -3.53 -16.54 -17.61
C LEU A 116 -4.71 -16.20 -16.69
N GLN A 117 -5.47 -17.20 -16.23
CA GLN A 117 -6.52 -17.00 -15.24
C GLN A 117 -5.95 -16.52 -13.91
N CYS A 118 -4.82 -17.08 -13.46
CA CYS A 118 -4.13 -16.60 -12.26
C CYS A 118 -3.71 -15.13 -12.39
N VAL A 119 -3.20 -14.72 -13.56
CA VAL A 119 -2.91 -13.30 -13.83
C VAL A 119 -4.16 -12.44 -13.79
N GLN A 120 -5.26 -12.91 -14.38
CA GLN A 120 -6.53 -12.20 -14.37
C GLN A 120 -7.05 -11.98 -12.93
N ASP A 121 -6.99 -13.01 -12.09
CA ASP A 121 -7.42 -12.94 -10.69
C ASP A 121 -6.56 -11.95 -9.90
N THR A 122 -5.23 -12.04 -10.01
CA THR A 122 -4.32 -11.09 -9.35
C THR A 122 -4.54 -9.64 -9.80
N PHE A 123 -4.90 -9.44 -11.07
CA PHE A 123 -5.21 -8.12 -11.60
C PHE A 123 -6.50 -7.56 -10.99
N TYR A 124 -7.56 -8.37 -10.86
CA TYR A 124 -8.78 -7.94 -10.19
C TYR A 124 -8.56 -7.63 -8.71
N GLU A 125 -7.82 -8.48 -7.98
CA GLU A 125 -7.47 -8.22 -6.58
C GLU A 125 -6.70 -6.90 -6.42
N LEU A 126 -5.75 -6.64 -7.32
CA LEU A 126 -4.98 -5.41 -7.31
C LEU A 126 -5.85 -4.19 -7.59
N TYR A 127 -6.77 -4.29 -8.55
CA TYR A 127 -7.72 -3.23 -8.87
C TYR A 127 -8.66 -2.94 -7.69
N ASP A 128 -9.18 -3.97 -7.04
CA ASP A 128 -10.06 -3.82 -5.88
C ASP A 128 -9.33 -3.13 -4.71
N LYS A 129 -8.11 -3.57 -4.40
CA LYS A 129 -7.24 -2.93 -3.41
C LYS A 129 -6.98 -1.46 -3.78
N TYR A 130 -6.65 -1.17 -5.03
CA TYR A 130 -6.43 0.19 -5.50
C TYR A 130 -7.66 1.08 -5.33
N THR A 131 -8.85 0.60 -5.73
CA THR A 131 -10.08 1.39 -5.59
C THR A 131 -10.48 1.58 -4.13
N PHE A 132 -10.19 0.61 -3.25
CA PHE A 132 -10.38 0.72 -1.80
C PHE A 132 -9.46 1.79 -1.22
N TYR A 133 -8.15 1.70 -1.47
CA TYR A 133 -7.19 2.68 -0.97
C TYR A 133 -7.45 4.09 -1.52
N LYS A 134 -7.88 4.22 -2.77
CA LYS A 134 -8.28 5.51 -3.34
C LYS A 134 -9.45 6.12 -2.57
N ARG A 135 -10.48 5.33 -2.27
CA ARG A 135 -11.64 5.77 -1.47
C ARG A 135 -11.23 6.18 -0.05
N GLU A 136 -10.39 5.39 0.61
CA GLU A 136 -9.88 5.71 1.94
C GLU A 136 -9.02 6.98 1.94
N MET A 137 -8.19 7.18 0.92
CA MET A 137 -7.42 8.41 0.76
C MET A 137 -8.36 9.62 0.64
N ASP A 138 -9.37 9.55 -0.23
CA ASP A 138 -10.30 10.66 -0.42
C ASP A 138 -11.05 10.99 0.89
N LYS A 139 -11.49 10.00 1.68
CA LYS A 139 -12.02 10.22 3.04
C LYS A 139 -11.01 10.89 3.97
N MET A 140 -9.74 10.49 3.91
CA MET A 140 -8.68 11.09 4.73
C MET A 140 -8.41 12.55 4.37
N LYS A 141 -8.57 12.94 3.09
CA LYS A 141 -8.53 14.35 2.70
C LYS A 141 -9.68 15.12 3.33
N ASP A 142 -10.89 14.58 3.28
CA ASP A 142 -12.07 15.21 3.88
C ASP A 142 -11.86 15.41 5.38
N TYR A 143 -11.43 14.37 6.11
CA TYR A 143 -11.09 14.49 7.54
C TYR A 143 -10.00 15.51 7.82
N LYS A 144 -8.96 15.56 6.98
CA LYS A 144 -7.90 16.56 7.12
C LYS A 144 -8.45 17.97 7.00
N THR A 145 -9.27 18.24 5.98
CA THR A 145 -9.88 19.57 5.80
C THR A 145 -10.81 19.94 6.95
N GLU A 146 -11.57 18.99 7.48
CA GLU A 146 -12.42 19.22 8.66
C GLU A 146 -11.58 19.55 9.90
N LEU A 147 -10.48 18.81 10.14
CA LEU A 147 -9.57 19.06 11.25
C LEU A 147 -8.91 20.43 11.15
N GLU A 148 -8.43 20.81 9.96
CA GLU A 148 -7.84 22.13 9.70
C GLU A 148 -8.86 23.24 10.00
N SER A 149 -10.13 23.06 9.61
CA SER A 149 -11.19 24.01 9.92
C SER A 149 -11.43 24.15 11.44
N LYS A 150 -11.39 23.03 12.19
CA LYS A 150 -11.55 23.05 13.65
C LYS A 150 -10.36 23.70 14.35
N ILE A 151 -9.15 23.43 13.88
CA ILE A 151 -7.91 24.07 14.38
C ILE A 151 -7.99 25.59 14.17
N ASN A 152 -8.45 26.04 13.00
CA ASN A 152 -8.60 27.47 12.71
C ASN A 152 -9.65 28.14 13.62
N LYS A 153 -10.79 27.50 13.87
CA LYS A 153 -11.79 28.03 14.82
C LYS A 153 -11.24 28.09 16.24
N LEU A 154 -10.46 27.09 16.65
CA LEU A 154 -9.83 27.07 17.97
C LEU A 154 -8.76 28.17 18.11
N SER A 155 -7.94 28.38 17.06
CA SER A 155 -6.92 29.42 17.07
C SER A 155 -7.53 30.82 17.11
N GLU A 156 -8.63 31.04 16.37
CA GLU A 156 -9.41 32.26 16.41
C GLU A 156 -10.01 32.51 17.81
N ALA A 157 -10.65 31.50 18.41
CA ALA A 157 -11.17 31.59 19.78
C ALA A 157 -10.07 31.92 20.80
N ASN A 158 -8.89 31.30 20.67
CA ASN A 158 -7.74 31.58 21.53
C ASN A 158 -7.20 33.01 21.32
N TYR A 159 -7.16 33.50 20.09
CA TYR A 159 -6.76 34.87 19.76
C TYR A 159 -7.69 35.88 20.46
N TYR A 160 -9.01 35.71 20.33
CA TYR A 160 -9.97 36.58 20.99
C TYR A 160 -9.94 36.46 22.52
N LYS A 161 -9.73 35.26 23.06
CA LYS A 161 -9.54 35.05 24.50
C LYS A 161 -8.31 35.79 25.03
N GLN A 162 -7.18 35.70 24.34
CA GLN A 162 -5.95 36.41 24.72
C GLN A 162 -6.14 37.92 24.63
N ARG A 163 -6.78 38.41 23.57
CA ARG A 163 -7.09 39.84 23.40
C ARG A 163 -8.05 40.35 24.47
N TYR A 164 -9.05 39.55 24.84
CA TYR A 164 -9.94 39.87 25.95
C TYR A 164 -9.15 39.99 27.27
N TYR A 165 -8.31 39.00 27.60
CA TYR A 165 -7.49 39.07 28.81
C TYR A 165 -6.52 40.24 28.79
N SER A 166 -5.87 40.53 27.67
CA SER A 166 -4.96 41.67 27.59
C SER A 166 -5.69 42.99 27.83
N ILE A 167 -6.88 43.18 27.26
CA ILE A 167 -7.72 44.36 27.50
C ILE A 167 -8.13 44.45 28.98
N VAL A 168 -8.61 43.35 29.56
CA VAL A 168 -9.06 43.32 30.96
C VAL A 168 -7.91 43.63 31.92
N VAL A 169 -6.74 43.02 31.73
CA VAL A 169 -5.55 43.30 32.54
C VAL A 169 -5.07 44.74 32.31
N SER A 170 -5.02 45.21 31.07
CA SER A 170 -4.57 46.57 30.75
C SER A 170 -5.47 47.63 31.36
N SER A 171 -6.77 47.36 31.53
CA SER A 171 -7.72 48.27 32.17
C SER A 171 -7.40 48.59 33.64
N THR A 172 -6.59 47.75 34.31
CA THR A 172 -6.12 48.00 35.68
C THR A 172 -5.05 49.08 35.76
N PHE A 173 -4.36 49.35 34.64
CA PHE A 173 -3.30 50.33 34.58
C PHE A 173 -3.85 51.66 34.01
N PRO A 174 -3.86 52.76 34.79
CA PRO A 174 -4.51 54.00 34.36
C PRO A 174 -3.99 54.60 33.06
N HIS A 175 -2.69 54.47 32.78
CA HIS A 175 -2.03 55.01 31.58
C HIS A 175 -2.38 54.22 30.31
N LEU A 176 -2.50 52.88 30.40
CA LEU A 176 -2.92 52.03 29.28
C LEU A 176 -4.43 52.16 29.02
N ARG A 177 -5.21 52.37 30.08
CA ARG A 177 -6.66 52.57 30.00
C ARG A 177 -7.03 53.81 29.16
N THR A 178 -6.31 54.92 29.34
CA THR A 178 -6.50 56.13 28.54
C THR A 178 -6.12 55.94 27.07
N GLU A 179 -5.11 55.12 26.77
CA GLU A 179 -4.70 54.79 25.40
C GLU A 179 -5.74 53.91 24.68
N LEU A 180 -6.36 52.97 25.42
CA LEU A 180 -7.39 52.06 24.91
C LEU A 180 -8.81 52.65 24.93
N GLY A 181 -8.99 53.89 25.38
CA GLY A 181 -10.31 54.55 25.44
C GLY A 181 -11.28 53.93 26.47
N ILE A 182 -10.77 53.19 27.45
CA ILE A 182 -11.57 52.53 28.48
C ILE A 182 -11.78 53.53 29.63
N THR A 183 -13.02 53.70 30.11
CA THR A 183 -13.33 54.74 31.13
C THR A 183 -13.11 54.26 32.56
N ASP A 184 -13.27 52.97 32.83
CA ASP A 184 -13.20 52.41 34.18
C ASP A 184 -12.41 51.09 34.23
N ASN A 185 -11.92 50.72 35.41
CA ASN A 185 -11.23 49.46 35.61
C ASN A 185 -12.24 48.30 35.52
N LEU A 186 -12.04 47.38 34.58
CA LEU A 186 -12.93 46.25 34.34
C LEU A 186 -12.79 45.15 35.41
N LEU A 187 -11.72 45.21 36.22
CA LEU A 187 -11.48 44.33 37.35
C LEU A 187 -11.76 45.05 38.67
N ALA A 188 -12.98 44.88 39.19
CA ALA A 188 -13.37 45.38 40.51
C ALA A 188 -13.24 44.29 41.59
N PHE A 189 -12.12 44.28 42.32
CA PHE A 189 -11.87 43.35 43.44
C PHE A 189 -12.46 43.82 44.77
N ASP A 190 -12.81 45.10 44.82
CA ASP A 190 -13.25 45.92 45.93
C ASP A 190 -14.76 45.81 46.22
N LYS A 191 -15.56 45.27 45.30
CA LYS A 191 -17.01 45.04 45.51
C LYS A 191 -17.31 43.84 46.41
N ASN A 192 -16.43 42.83 46.48
CA ASN A 192 -16.62 41.60 47.25
C ASN A 192 -15.35 41.21 48.03
N ILE A 193 -14.76 42.16 48.74
CA ILE A 193 -13.49 41.98 49.47
C ILE A 193 -13.52 40.71 50.34
N LYS A 194 -14.58 40.49 51.12
CA LYS A 194 -14.72 39.32 52.00
C LYS A 194 -14.66 37.97 51.27
N GLN A 195 -15.12 37.90 50.02
CA GLN A 195 -15.06 36.68 49.19
C GLN A 195 -13.73 36.56 48.43
N ASN A 196 -13.13 37.70 48.06
CA ASN A 196 -11.91 37.78 47.27
C ASN A 196 -10.62 37.67 48.10
N THR A 197 -10.68 37.94 49.41
CA THR A 197 -9.55 37.79 50.35
C THR A 197 -9.47 36.40 50.98
N SER A 198 -10.49 35.56 50.82
CA SER A 198 -10.51 34.22 51.41
C SER A 198 -9.83 33.21 50.49
N LEU A 199 -8.67 32.70 50.92
CA LEU A 199 -7.95 31.62 50.25
C LEU A 199 -8.73 30.29 50.27
N THR A 200 -9.75 30.17 51.12
CA THR A 200 -10.64 28.99 51.19
C THR A 200 -11.38 28.71 49.87
N ASN A 201 -11.54 29.73 49.02
CA ASN A 201 -12.16 29.58 47.70
C ASN A 201 -11.19 29.00 46.65
N LEU A 202 -9.87 29.07 46.89
CA LEU A 202 -8.86 28.43 46.04
C LEU A 202 -8.70 26.95 46.35
N ASP A 203 -9.02 26.51 47.57
CA ASP A 203 -9.00 25.09 47.93
C ASP A 203 -9.90 24.26 47.01
N VAL A 204 -11.02 24.81 46.52
CA VAL A 204 -11.92 24.17 45.53
C VAL A 204 -11.22 23.88 44.19
N PHE A 205 -10.27 24.74 43.78
CA PHE A 205 -9.50 24.57 42.55
C PHE A 205 -8.26 23.68 42.72
N PHE A 206 -7.87 23.41 43.97
CA PHE A 206 -6.77 22.53 44.34
C PHE A 206 -7.25 21.30 45.13
N MET A 207 -8.54 20.94 45.02
CA MET A 207 -9.10 19.73 45.61
C MET A 207 -8.31 18.53 45.08
N ASN A 208 -7.52 17.91 45.95
CA ASN A 208 -6.94 16.59 45.71
C ASN A 208 -8.10 15.62 45.40
N ASN A 209 -7.85 14.70 44.47
CA ASN A 209 -8.77 13.76 43.82
C ASN A 209 -9.55 12.77 44.74
N GLU A 210 -9.90 13.14 45.97
CA GLU A 210 -10.54 12.22 46.93
C GLU A 210 -12.00 12.55 47.23
N ASN A 211 -12.56 13.70 46.83
CA ASN A 211 -13.94 14.05 47.18
C ASN A 211 -14.71 14.79 46.06
N GLU A 212 -14.98 14.11 44.93
CA GLU A 212 -15.80 14.66 43.83
C GLU A 212 -17.33 14.56 44.03
N ALA A 213 -17.82 14.14 45.20
CA ALA A 213 -19.23 13.81 45.37
C ALA A 213 -20.05 14.82 46.19
N ALA A 214 -19.84 16.14 46.02
CA ALA A 214 -20.85 17.14 46.39
C ALA A 214 -20.40 18.54 45.98
N VAL A 215 -21.18 19.21 45.12
CA VAL A 215 -21.70 20.59 45.27
C VAL A 215 -22.10 21.10 43.88
N THR A 216 -23.36 20.85 43.56
CA THR A 216 -24.17 21.59 42.60
C THR A 216 -24.61 22.94 43.20
N SER A 217 -24.66 23.99 42.38
CA SER A 217 -25.59 25.14 42.41
C SER A 217 -24.98 26.21 41.49
N GLU A 218 -25.61 26.68 40.41
CA GLU A 218 -26.77 27.58 40.22
C GLU A 218 -26.54 29.13 40.25
N PRO A 219 -25.55 29.77 40.92
CA PRO A 219 -25.39 31.22 40.88
C PRO A 219 -24.51 31.72 39.72
N LEU A 220 -23.83 30.82 39.00
CA LEU A 220 -22.93 31.15 37.89
C LEU A 220 -23.64 31.51 36.58
N SER A 221 -24.88 31.04 36.35
CA SER A 221 -25.61 31.30 35.09
C SER A 221 -26.07 32.76 34.98
N LYS A 222 -26.70 33.29 36.04
CA LYS A 222 -27.26 34.66 36.05
C LYS A 222 -26.20 35.75 35.89
N LYS A 223 -25.00 35.54 36.44
CA LYS A 223 -23.89 36.51 36.31
C LYS A 223 -23.27 36.48 34.91
N ARG A 224 -23.22 35.31 34.26
CA ARG A 224 -22.80 35.19 32.86
C ARG A 224 -23.78 35.87 31.91
N GLU A 225 -25.08 35.70 32.11
CA GLU A 225 -26.13 36.33 31.29
C GLU A 225 -26.06 37.86 31.32
N ASN A 226 -25.86 38.44 32.51
CA ASN A 226 -25.73 39.89 32.65
C ASN A 226 -24.50 40.44 31.93
N ASN A 227 -23.35 39.75 32.02
CA ASN A 227 -22.13 40.17 31.31
C ASN A 227 -22.25 40.00 29.79
N LEU A 228 -22.94 38.96 29.32
CA LEU A 228 -23.27 38.77 27.90
C LEU A 228 -24.16 39.88 27.34
N SER A 229 -25.13 40.36 28.13
CA SER A 229 -26.01 41.46 27.72
C SER A 229 -25.28 42.80 27.58
N ILE A 230 -24.25 43.04 28.41
CA ILE A 230 -23.41 44.24 28.33
C ILE A 230 -22.50 44.17 27.10
N LEU A 231 -21.99 42.99 26.77
CA LEU A 231 -21.16 42.79 25.57
C LEU A 231 -21.96 42.95 24.28
N LYS A 232 -23.20 42.44 24.21
CA LYS A 232 -24.13 42.68 23.08
C LYS A 232 -24.38 44.17 22.83
N LYS A 233 -24.35 45.01 23.87
CA LYS A 233 -24.51 46.47 23.76
C LYS A 233 -23.25 47.21 23.29
N LEU A 234 -22.06 46.71 23.65
CA LEU A 234 -20.79 47.35 23.30
C LEU A 234 -20.27 46.98 21.89
N ALA A 235 -20.66 45.82 21.37
CA ALA A 235 -20.22 45.32 20.07
C ALA A 235 -21.35 44.55 19.36
N PRO A 236 -22.36 45.25 18.82
CA PRO A 236 -23.52 44.61 18.20
C PRO A 236 -23.16 43.79 16.96
N ASP A 237 -22.12 44.19 16.21
CA ASP A 237 -21.69 43.52 14.96
C ASP A 237 -21.02 42.14 15.19
N VAL A 238 -20.73 41.76 16.44
CA VAL A 238 -20.08 40.48 16.80
C VAL A 238 -21.09 39.39 17.16
N LEU A 239 -22.33 39.77 17.51
CA LEU A 239 -23.43 38.84 17.79
C LEU A 239 -24.56 39.15 16.82
N GLY A 240 -24.40 38.68 15.58
CA GLY A 240 -25.43 38.69 14.57
C GLY A 240 -26.76 38.16 15.12
N SER A 241 -27.84 38.79 14.65
CA SER A 241 -29.24 38.51 14.91
C SER A 241 -29.53 37.02 15.11
N ASP A 242 -30.15 36.68 16.24
CA ASP A 242 -31.11 35.59 16.28
C ASP A 242 -32.19 35.95 15.25
N ASP A 243 -32.11 35.34 14.07
CA ASP A 243 -33.28 35.18 13.25
C ASP A 243 -34.27 34.33 14.04
N THR A 244 -35.36 35.00 14.36
CA THR A 244 -36.63 34.45 14.78
C THR A 244 -36.94 33.16 14.02
N LEU A 245 -37.03 32.06 14.77
CA LEU A 245 -37.85 30.92 14.38
C LEU A 245 -39.32 31.37 14.44
N ASP A 246 -39.83 31.86 13.31
CA ASP A 246 -41.26 31.83 13.02
C ASP A 246 -41.55 30.50 12.30
N GLU A 247 -42.48 29.75 12.92
CA GLU A 247 -43.34 28.64 12.44
C GLU A 247 -42.81 27.61 11.43
#